data_AF-A0A945Q600-F1
#
_entry.id   AF-A0A945Q600-F1
#
_cell.length_a   1.000
_cell.length_b   1.000
_cell.length_c   1.000
_cell.angle_alpha   90.00
_cell.angle_beta   90.00
_cell.angle_gamma   90.00
#
_symmetry.space_group_name_H-M   'P 1'
#
loop_
_entity.id
_entity.type
_entity.pdbx_description
1 polymer ?
#
loop_
_entity_poly.entity_id
_entity_poly.type
_entity_poly.pdbx_seq_one_letter_code
_entity_poly.pdbx_strand_id
1 'polypeptide(L)'
;MSDPITKAVEVLNEALERDPRAITDLINMRVDCNDALAAHPTAQVQKFGDIHRIGVLGILNGVLGGGPSGDIGAKGALDAKTGNFSHIRQFVDLRLERLDVLA
;
A
#
# COMPACT_ATOMS: atom_id res chain seq x y z
N MET A 1 3.89 -22.97 4.25
CA MET A 1 3.98 -21.67 4.95
C MET A 1 3.44 -20.63 3.99
N SER A 2 2.53 -19.75 4.43
CA SER A 2 2.12 -18.62 3.58
C SER A 2 3.34 -17.74 3.31
N ASP A 3 3.50 -17.28 2.08
CA ASP A 3 4.60 -16.38 1.74
C ASP A 3 4.38 -15.01 2.42
N PRO A 4 5.44 -14.19 2.57
CA PRO A 4 5.35 -12.94 3.33
C PRO A 4 4.29 -11.96 2.83
N ILE A 5 4.01 -11.92 1.51
CA ILE A 5 2.97 -11.03 0.95
C ILE A 5 1.59 -11.53 1.34
N THR A 6 1.30 -12.82 1.16
CA THR A 6 0.02 -13.42 1.59
C THR A 6 -0.20 -13.18 3.07
N LYS A 7 0.83 -13.38 3.90
CA LYS A 7 0.72 -13.15 5.35
C LYS A 7 0.45 -11.68 5.70
N ALA A 8 1.09 -10.73 5.01
CA ALA A 8 0.85 -9.32 5.22
C ALA A 8 -0.59 -8.91 4.86
N VAL A 9 -1.11 -9.42 3.73
CA VAL A 9 -2.50 -9.18 3.31
C VAL A 9 -3.51 -9.75 4.31
N GLU A 10 -3.27 -10.96 4.83
CA GLU A 10 -4.11 -11.57 5.89
C GLU A 10 -4.15 -10.65 7.13
N VAL A 11 -2.99 -10.26 7.66
CA VAL A 11 -2.90 -9.44 8.87
C VAL A 11 -3.54 -8.07 8.66
N LEU A 12 -3.34 -7.44 7.51
CA LEU A 12 -3.96 -6.15 7.19
C LEU A 12 -5.48 -6.23 7.13
N ASN A 13 -6.03 -7.32 6.58
CA ASN A 13 -7.48 -7.53 6.54
C ASN A 13 -8.04 -7.87 7.93
N GLU A 14 -7.38 -8.71 8.72
CA GLU A 14 -7.77 -8.98 10.12
C GLU A 14 -7.76 -7.69 10.96
N ALA A 15 -6.77 -6.82 10.74
CA ALA A 15 -6.70 -5.53 11.42
C ALA A 15 -7.81 -4.57 10.94
N LEU A 16 -8.08 -4.54 9.63
CA LEU A 16 -9.15 -3.73 9.04
C LEU A 16 -10.52 -4.13 9.59
N GLU A 17 -10.79 -5.42 9.76
CA GLU A 17 -12.05 -5.91 10.33
C GLU A 17 -12.24 -5.43 11.78
N ARG A 18 -11.14 -5.36 12.56
CA ARG A 18 -11.17 -4.95 13.96
C ARG A 18 -11.33 -3.44 14.13
N ASP A 19 -10.64 -2.64 13.33
CA ASP A 19 -10.79 -1.18 13.32
C ASP A 19 -10.62 -0.59 11.91
N PRO A 20 -11.72 -0.49 11.13
CA PRO A 20 -11.66 0.02 9.77
C PRO A 20 -11.17 1.47 9.68
N ARG A 21 -11.48 2.30 10.69
CA ARG A 21 -11.12 3.72 10.70
C ARG A 21 -9.64 3.89 10.96
N ALA A 22 -9.12 3.28 12.02
CA ALA A 22 -7.71 3.38 12.37
C ALA A 22 -6.81 2.86 11.24
N ILE A 23 -7.19 1.75 10.59
CA ILE A 23 -6.42 1.21 9.47
C ILE A 23 -6.52 2.10 8.24
N THR A 24 -7.70 2.64 7.93
CA THR A 24 -7.83 3.62 6.83
C THR A 24 -6.96 4.86 7.07
N ASP A 25 -6.97 5.40 8.28
CA ASP A 25 -6.16 6.57 8.66
C ASP A 25 -4.66 6.27 8.59
N LEU A 26 -4.25 5.09 9.07
CA LEU A 26 -2.85 4.65 9.00
C LEU A 26 -2.36 4.51 7.56
N ILE A 27 -3.16 3.95 6.65
CA ILE A 27 -2.78 3.83 5.24
C ILE A 27 -2.74 5.18 4.54
N ASN A 28 -3.61 6.11 4.93
CA ASN A 28 -3.60 7.48 4.42
C ASN A 28 -2.43 8.32 4.97
N MET A 29 -1.79 7.90 6.06
CA MET A 29 -0.63 8.58 6.62
C MET A 29 0.54 8.52 5.63
N ARG A 30 0.81 9.65 5.00
CA ARG A 30 1.93 9.88 4.09
C ARG A 30 2.70 11.10 4.56
N VAL A 31 4.02 10.96 4.64
CA VAL A 31 4.92 12.02 5.10
C VAL A 31 5.87 12.41 3.98
N ASP A 32 6.21 13.69 3.94
CA ASP A 32 7.24 14.20 3.03
C ASP A 32 8.59 13.60 3.42
N CYS A 33 9.38 13.17 2.43
CA CYS A 33 10.71 12.62 2.64
C CYS A 33 11.74 13.30 1.75
N ASN A 34 13.01 13.20 2.15
CA ASN A 34 14.12 13.70 1.35
C ASN A 34 14.47 12.74 0.19
N ASP A 35 15.32 13.22 -0.72
CA ASP A 35 15.74 12.46 -1.90
C ASP A 35 16.53 11.20 -1.55
N ALA A 36 17.23 11.19 -0.42
CA ALA A 36 17.97 10.02 0.04
C ALA A 36 17.03 8.85 0.37
N LEU A 37 15.91 9.11 1.06
CA LEU A 37 14.90 8.09 1.32
C LEU A 37 14.11 7.74 0.06
N ALA A 38 13.84 8.72 -0.80
CA ALA A 38 13.17 8.49 -2.09
C ALA A 38 13.97 7.56 -3.02
N ALA A 39 15.31 7.61 -2.95
CA ALA A 39 16.20 6.76 -3.72
C ALA A 39 16.47 5.38 -3.07
N HIS A 40 15.86 5.07 -1.92
CA HIS A 40 16.14 3.84 -1.21
C HIS A 40 15.58 2.61 -1.95
N PRO A 41 16.37 1.55 -2.21
CA PRO A 41 15.97 0.45 -3.07
C PRO A 41 14.81 -0.39 -2.52
N THR A 42 14.60 -0.37 -1.21
CA THR A 42 13.52 -1.12 -0.53
C THR A 42 12.43 -0.22 0.05
N ALA A 43 12.30 1.02 -0.43
CA ALA A 43 11.20 1.90 -0.07
C ALA A 43 10.52 2.39 -1.33
N GLN A 44 9.21 2.14 -1.46
CA GLN A 44 8.44 2.70 -2.56
C GLN A 44 7.92 4.07 -2.15
N VAL A 45 8.44 5.09 -2.83
CA VAL A 45 8.11 6.50 -2.62
C VAL A 45 7.37 7.01 -3.85
N GLN A 46 6.33 7.82 -3.62
CA GLN A 46 5.59 8.48 -4.70
C GLN A 46 5.92 9.97 -4.73
N LYS A 47 6.04 10.53 -5.93
CA LYS A 47 6.24 11.95 -6.14
C LYS A 47 4.89 12.63 -6.40
N PHE A 48 4.56 13.65 -5.59
CA PHE A 48 3.38 14.48 -5.72
C PHE A 48 3.81 15.93 -6.01
N GLY A 49 3.74 16.35 -7.28
CA GLY A 49 4.38 17.59 -7.71
C GLY A 49 5.89 17.49 -7.56
N ASP A 50 6.49 18.35 -6.74
CA ASP A 50 7.93 18.34 -6.42
C ASP A 50 8.27 17.67 -5.09
N ILE A 51 7.28 17.13 -4.38
CA ILE A 51 7.45 16.56 -3.04
C ILE A 51 7.43 15.04 -3.11
N HIS A 52 8.46 14.41 -2.54
CA HIS A 52 8.50 12.95 -2.34
C HIS A 52 7.74 12.58 -1.06
N ARG A 53 6.86 11.58 -1.16
CA ARG A 53 6.05 11.10 -0.03
C ARG A 53 6.12 9.59 0.12
N ILE A 54 6.21 9.17 1.36
CA ILE A 54 6.22 7.76 1.76
C ILE A 54 5.10 7.47 2.75
N GLY A 55 4.52 6.28 2.65
CA GLY A 55 3.52 5.77 3.60
C GLY A 55 3.76 4.30 3.91
N VAL A 56 2.94 3.73 4.79
CA VAL A 56 3.12 2.36 5.30
C VAL A 56 3.14 1.32 4.17
N LEU A 57 2.22 1.40 3.21
CA LEU A 57 2.21 0.48 2.07
C LEU A 57 3.46 0.62 1.19
N GLY A 58 4.05 1.82 1.11
CA GLY A 58 5.29 2.03 0.35
C GLY A 58 6.49 1.30 0.97
N ILE A 59 6.55 1.26 2.31
CA ILE A 59 7.56 0.49 3.04
C ILE A 59 7.30 -1.01 2.85
N LEU A 60 6.07 -1.46 3.08
CA LEU A 60 5.72 -2.88 2.96
C LEU A 60 5.99 -3.42 1.56
N ASN A 61 5.56 -2.69 0.52
CA ASN A 61 5.81 -3.09 -0.87
C ASN A 61 7.29 -2.99 -1.26
N GLY A 62 8.06 -2.08 -0.67
CA GLY A 62 9.50 -1.99 -0.92
C GLY A 62 10.30 -3.13 -0.30
N VAL A 63 9.87 -3.66 0.85
CA VAL A 63 10.56 -4.76 1.54
C VAL A 63 10.08 -6.13 1.05
N LEU A 64 8.79 -6.28 0.76
CA LEU A 64 8.17 -7.58 0.47
C LEU A 64 7.85 -7.79 -1.02
N GLY A 65 7.63 -6.72 -1.77
CA GLY A 65 7.19 -6.78 -3.17
C GLY A 65 8.36 -6.95 -4.16
N GLY A 66 8.03 -7.37 -5.39
CA GLY A 66 8.98 -7.53 -6.48
C GLY A 66 8.79 -6.56 -7.67
N GLY A 67 7.66 -5.85 -7.73
CA GLY A 67 7.28 -5.01 -8.87
C GLY A 67 7.29 -3.50 -8.59
N PRO A 68 7.44 -2.66 -9.62
CA PRO A 68 7.43 -1.18 -9.50
C PRO A 68 6.10 -0.61 -8.98
N SER A 69 5.00 -1.37 -9.08
CA SER A 69 3.68 -1.03 -8.52
C SER A 69 3.44 -1.57 -7.11
N GLY A 70 4.37 -2.37 -6.57
CA GLY A 70 4.13 -3.20 -5.40
C GLY A 70 3.23 -4.41 -5.69
N ASP A 71 3.13 -5.29 -4.70
CA ASP A 71 2.35 -6.54 -4.75
C ASP A 71 1.19 -6.56 -3.74
N ILE A 72 1.17 -5.61 -2.79
CA ILE A 72 0.09 -5.40 -1.81
C ILE A 72 -0.67 -4.13 -2.20
N GLY A 73 -1.98 -4.29 -2.42
CA GLY A 73 -2.91 -3.20 -2.75
C GLY A 73 -4.05 -3.05 -1.75
N ALA A 74 -4.85 -2.00 -1.93
CA ALA A 74 -6.07 -1.77 -1.17
C ALA A 74 -7.22 -1.36 -2.10
N LYS A 75 -8.40 -1.94 -1.86
CA LYS A 75 -9.67 -1.60 -2.53
C LYS A 75 -10.52 -0.78 -1.60
N GLY A 76 -11.02 0.36 -2.06
CA GLY A 76 -11.80 1.29 -1.25
C GLY A 76 -12.31 2.47 -2.06
N ALA A 77 -13.11 3.34 -1.46
CA ALA A 77 -13.48 4.60 -2.11
C ALA A 77 -12.42 5.66 -1.84
N LEU A 78 -12.00 6.35 -2.89
CA LEU A 78 -11.01 7.43 -2.83
C LEU A 78 -11.71 8.78 -2.88
N ASP A 79 -11.20 9.73 -2.11
CA ASP A 79 -11.50 11.14 -2.30
C ASP A 79 -10.73 11.63 -3.54
N ALA A 80 -11.46 12.07 -4.56
CA ALA A 80 -10.89 12.44 -5.85
C ALA A 80 -9.98 13.69 -5.80
N LYS A 81 -10.07 14.50 -4.74
CA LYS A 81 -9.27 15.73 -4.60
C LYS A 81 -7.94 15.46 -3.91
N THR A 82 -7.94 14.55 -2.94
CA THR A 82 -6.77 14.27 -2.08
C THR A 82 -6.06 12.98 -2.45
N GLY A 83 -6.76 12.05 -3.11
CA GLY A 83 -6.25 10.70 -3.36
C GLY A 83 -6.25 9.81 -2.11
N ASN A 84 -6.82 10.26 -0.99
CA ASN A 84 -6.92 9.48 0.24
C ASN A 84 -8.11 8.53 0.18
N PHE A 85 -8.01 7.39 0.86
CA PHE A 85 -9.16 6.52 1.09
C PHE A 85 -10.13 7.17 2.06
N SER A 86 -11.40 7.28 1.67
CA SER A 86 -12.49 7.57 2.61
C SER A 86 -12.86 6.33 3.44
N HIS A 87 -12.72 5.15 2.83
CA HIS A 87 -12.78 3.86 3.51
C HIS A 87 -12.02 2.82 2.69
N ILE A 88 -11.33 1.91 3.37
CA ILE A 88 -10.79 0.70 2.77
C ILE A 88 -11.77 -0.44 3.01
N ARG A 89 -12.11 -1.19 1.96
CA ARG A 89 -12.96 -2.39 2.03
C ARG A 89 -12.13 -3.65 2.20
N GLN A 90 -10.96 -3.72 1.56
CA GLN A 90 -10.13 -4.92 1.55
C GLN A 90 -8.70 -4.61 1.11
N PHE A 91 -7.72 -5.32 1.67
CA PHE A 91 -6.37 -5.42 1.12
C PHE A 91 -6.24 -6.65 0.22
N VAL A 92 -5.50 -6.51 -0.89
CA VAL A 92 -5.42 -7.54 -1.93
C VAL A 92 -3.98 -7.85 -2.30
N ASP A 93 -3.74 -9.10 -2.65
CA ASP A 93 -2.52 -9.54 -3.32
C ASP A 93 -2.65 -9.28 -4.83
N LEU A 94 -1.92 -8.27 -5.31
CA LEU A 94 -1.94 -7.85 -6.71
C LEU A 94 -1.24 -8.85 -7.63
N ARG A 95 -0.51 -9.83 -7.12
CA ARG A 95 0.06 -10.92 -7.94
C ARG A 95 -1.05 -11.83 -8.44
N LEU A 96 -2.05 -12.10 -7.59
CA LEU A 96 -3.19 -12.95 -7.94
C LEU A 96 -4.15 -12.26 -8.90
N GLU A 97 -4.48 -10.99 -8.63
CA GLU A 97 -5.41 -10.27 -9.53
C GLU A 97 -4.81 -9.99 -10.91
N ARG A 98 -3.48 -9.88 -11.03
CA ARG A 98 -2.82 -9.81 -12.34
C ARG A 98 -2.91 -11.12 -13.12
N LEU A 99 -2.92 -12.26 -12.44
CA LEU A 99 -3.11 -13.56 -13.09
C LEU A 99 -4.55 -13.70 -13.60
N ASP A 100 -5.54 -13.19 -12.87
CA ASP A 100 -6.95 -13.20 -13.29
C ASP A 100 -7.22 -12.33 -14.53
N VAL A 101 -6.40 -11.31 -14.80
CA VAL A 101 -6.51 -10.47 -16.02
C VAL A 101 -5.87 -11.12 -17.25
N LEU A 102 -4.96 -12.10 -17.06
CA LEU A 102 -4.24 -12.77 -18.13
C LEU A 102 -4.88 -14.10 -18.57
N ALA A 103 -5.91 -14.57 -17.87
CA ALA A 103 -6.62 -15.84 -18.13
C ALA A 103 -7.86 -15.66 -19.03
#